data_AF-A0A3S1QFT9-F1
#
_entry.id   AF-A0A3S1QFT9-F1
#
_cell.length_a   1.000
_cell.length_b   1.000
_cell.length_c   1.000
_cell.angle_alpha   90.00
_cell.angle_beta   90.00
_cell.angle_gamma   90.00
#
_symmetry.space_group_name_H-M   'P 1'
#
loop_
_entity.id
_entity.type
_entity.pdbx_description
1 polymer ?
#
loop_
_entity_poly.entity_id
_entity_poly.type
_entity_poly.pdbx_seq_one_letter_code
_entity_poly.pdbx_strand_id
1 'polypeptide(L)' 'MAGEKVALVTAGGSGMGAAAAKRLAADGFKVGVLSSSGKGEA' A
#
# COMPACT_ATOMS: atom_id res chain seq x y z
N MET A 1 -8.05 -14.42 -17.81
CA MET A 1 -7.86 -13.92 -16.43
C MET A 1 -7.77 -12.41 -16.48
N ALA A 2 -8.52 -11.69 -15.64
CA ALA A 2 -8.25 -10.27 -15.45
C ALA A 2 -6.95 -10.13 -14.66
N GLY A 3 -6.04 -9.27 -15.10
CA GLY A 3 -4.75 -9.06 -14.42
C GLY A 3 -4.97 -8.64 -12.96
N GLU A 4 -4.11 -9.15 -12.07
CA GLU A 4 -4.10 -8.78 -10.66
C GLU A 4 -3.99 -7.25 -10.52
N LYS A 5 -4.85 -6.65 -9.71
CA LYS A 5 -4.84 -5.19 -9.50
C LYS A 5 -3.71 -4.84 -8.53
N VAL A 6 -2.87 -3.88 -8.92
CA VAL A 6 -1.72 -3.43 -8.13
C VAL A 6 -1.88 -1.96 -7.78
N ALA A 7 -1.58 -1.59 -6.53
CA ALA A 7 -1.57 -0.21 -6.06
C ALA A 7 -0.22 0.16 -5.45
N LEU A 8 0.27 1.36 -5.78
CA LEU A 8 1.52 1.90 -5.27
C LEU A 8 1.21 3.14 -4.41
N VAL A 9 1.63 3.13 -3.15
CA VAL A 9 1.32 4.19 -2.18
C VAL A 9 2.62 4.89 -1.78
N THR A 10 2.78 6.15 -2.22
CA THR A 10 3.92 6.99 -1.86
C THR A 10 3.69 7.69 -0.52
N ALA A 11 4.77 7.87 0.25
CA ALA A 11 4.71 8.33 1.65
C ALA A 11 3.75 7.50 2.52
N GLY A 12 3.56 6.22 2.18
CA GLY A 12 2.54 5.34 2.77
C GLY A 12 2.93 4.74 4.13
N GLY A 13 4.07 5.12 4.71
CA GLY A 13 4.56 4.51 5.94
C GLY A 13 3.80 4.86 7.21
N SER A 14 2.98 5.92 7.19
CA SER A 14 2.19 6.33 8.37
C SER A 14 0.93 7.12 7.99
N GLY A 15 0.11 7.46 8.98
CA GLY A 15 -1.06 8.32 8.83
C GLY A 15 -2.05 7.84 7.77
N MET A 16 -2.57 8.77 6.95
CA MET A 16 -3.55 8.47 5.91
C MET A 16 -2.99 7.53 4.83
N GLY A 17 -1.70 7.66 4.48
CA GLY A 17 -1.07 6.78 3.48
C GLY A 17 -1.03 5.32 3.93
N ALA A 18 -0.66 5.07 5.19
CA ALA A 18 -0.68 3.72 5.76
C ALA A 18 -2.10 3.16 5.85
N ALA A 19 -3.08 4.00 6.22
CA ALA A 19 -4.49 3.59 6.28
C ALA A 19 -5.02 3.20 4.88
N ALA A 20 -4.67 3.98 3.86
CA ALA A 20 -5.04 3.67 2.48
C ALA A 20 -4.39 2.37 1.98
N ALA A 21 -3.09 2.16 2.24
CA ALA A 21 -2.38 0.93 1.87
C ALA A 21 -3.04 -0.31 2.51
N LYS A 22 -3.38 -0.25 3.80
CA LYS A 22 -4.08 -1.33 4.51
C LYS A 22 -5.46 -1.61 3.92
N ARG A 23 -6.22 -0.56 3.57
CA ARG A 23 -7.54 -0.72 2.96
C ARG A 23 -7.45 -1.35 1.58
N LEU A 24 -6.52 -0.90 0.74
CA LEU A 24 -6.31 -1.45 -0.60
C LEU A 24 -5.92 -2.93 -0.56
N ALA A 25 -5.07 -3.33 0.39
CA ALA A 25 -4.74 -4.73 0.61
C ALA A 25 -5.99 -5.56 1.00
N ALA A 26 -6.83 -5.03 1.90
CA ALA A 26 -8.09 -5.68 2.28
C ALA A 26 -9.09 -5.78 1.11
N ASP A 27 -9.08 -4.81 0.20
CA ASP A 27 -9.90 -4.81 -1.02
C ASP A 27 -9.32 -5.72 -2.13
N GLY A 28 -8.21 -6.43 -1.87
CA GLY A 28 -7.63 -7.45 -2.74
C GLY A 28 -6.58 -6.95 -3.74
N PHE A 29 -6.05 -5.74 -3.55
CA PHE A 29 -4.93 -5.25 -4.35
C PHE A 29 -3.61 -5.84 -3.85
N LYS A 30 -2.67 -6.11 -4.76
CA LYS A 30 -1.24 -6.17 -4.40
C LYS A 30 -0.73 -4.76 -4.15
N VAL A 31 -0.12 -4.52 -3.00
CA VAL A 31 0.25 -3.18 -2.55
C VAL A 31 1.76 -3.06 -2.42
N GLY A 32 2.34 -2.01 -3.03
CA GLY A 32 3.70 -1.55 -2.77
C GLY A 32 3.68 -0.22 -2.04
N VAL A 33 4.48 -0.08 -0.96
CA VAL A 33 4.58 1.16 -0.18
C VAL A 33 5.97 1.74 -0.31
N LEU A 34 6.06 3.02 -0.69
CA LEU A 34 7.30 3.80 -0.63
C LEU A 34 7.27 4.72 0.60
N SER A 35 8.28 4.59 1.45
CA SER A 35 8.44 5.37 2.68
C SER A 35 9.91 5.74 2.87
N SER A 36 10.21 6.97 3.24
CA SER A 36 11.59 7.41 3.55
C SER A 36 12.10 6.92 4.91
N SER A 37 11.22 6.30 5.71
CA SER A 37 11.51 5.97 7.12
C SER A 37 11.54 4.47 7.43
N GLY A 38 11.38 3.60 6.42
CA GLY A 38 11.21 2.14 6.59
C GLY A 38 9.87 1.73 7.22
N LYS A 39 9.08 2.68 7.74
CA LYS A 39 7.73 2.38 8.22
C LYS A 39 6.84 1.94 7.06
N GLY A 40 6.04 0.90 7.29
CA GLY A 40 5.13 0.32 6.29
C GLY A 40 5.74 -0.83 5.50
N GLU A 41 6.97 -1.23 5.80
CA GLU A 41 7.58 -2.48 5.32
C GLU A 41 6.96 -3.69 6.04
N ALA A 42 6.59 -4.72 5.28
CA ALA A 42 6.03 -6.00 5.74
C ALA A 42 6.43 -7.10 4.75
#